data_AF-A0A1Y6CVI8-F1
#
_entry.id   AF-A0A1Y6CVI8-F1
#
_cell.length_a   1.000
_cell.length_b   1.000
_cell.length_c   1.000
_cell.angle_alpha   90.00
_cell.angle_beta   90.00
_cell.angle_gamma   90.00
#
_symmetry.space_group_name_H-M   'P 1'
#
loop_
_entity.id
_entity.type
_entity.pdbx_description
1 polymer ?
#
loop_
_entity_poly.entity_id
_entity_poly.type
_entity_poly.pdbx_seq_one_letter_code
_entity_poly.pdbx_strand_id
1 'polypeptide(L)'
;MTMEAQRPDRAFSFVQVDGLGRLMVVAATAHPVDASGTIAVGGTPQALLPANPARRGAWVQNLSAGDLWLSDVGAAAAAPPALKLVPGAYYEWPYPTDGAVSVFGATTGQAYSAREW
;
A
#
# COMPACT_ATOMS: atom_id res chain seq x y z
N MET A 1 18.25 33.01 -13.78
CA MET A 1 18.11 32.23 -12.53
C MET A 1 18.02 30.78 -12.93
N THR A 2 19.15 30.07 -12.92
CA THR A 2 19.22 28.68 -13.39
C THR A 2 18.67 27.79 -12.30
N MET A 3 17.53 27.15 -12.54
CA MET A 3 17.00 26.13 -11.64
C MET A 3 17.83 24.86 -11.82
N GLU A 4 18.61 24.51 -10.81
CA GLU A 4 19.38 23.26 -10.76
C GLU A 4 18.40 22.08 -10.73
N ALA A 5 18.57 21.12 -11.64
CA ALA A 5 17.71 19.94 -11.74
C ALA A 5 17.92 19.05 -10.50
N GLN A 6 16.86 18.90 -9.71
CA GLN A 6 16.82 18.11 -8.48
C GLN A 6 17.09 16.62 -8.79
N ARG A 7 18.09 16.02 -8.11
CA ARG A 7 18.44 14.60 -8.25
C ARG A 7 17.34 13.72 -7.62
N PRO A 8 16.92 12.62 -8.28
CA PRO A 8 15.77 11.81 -7.86
C PRO A 8 16.04 10.80 -6.72
N ASP A 9 17.21 10.80 -6.10
CA ASP A 9 17.69 9.71 -5.23
C ASP A 9 17.64 10.00 -3.72
N ARG A 10 17.09 11.15 -3.29
CA ARG A 10 16.96 11.50 -1.87
C ARG A 10 15.56 12.00 -1.57
N ALA A 11 14.95 11.44 -0.52
CA ALA A 11 13.72 11.96 0.05
C ALA A 11 13.92 13.44 0.40
N PHE A 12 13.38 14.34 -0.43
CA PHE A 12 13.41 15.77 -0.16
C PHE A 12 12.33 16.06 0.88
N SER A 13 12.72 16.51 2.07
CA SER A 13 11.82 17.30 2.90
C SER A 13 11.79 18.70 2.29
N PHE A 14 10.67 19.09 1.69
CA PHE A 14 10.51 20.49 1.28
C PHE A 14 10.54 21.37 2.53
N VAL A 15 11.49 22.29 2.59
CA VAL A 15 11.50 23.32 3.61
C VAL A 15 10.80 24.53 3.01
N GLN A 16 9.59 24.83 3.46
CA GLN A 16 8.87 26.00 3.02
C GLN A 16 9.35 27.20 3.83
N VAL A 17 9.62 28.33 3.18
CA VAL A 17 9.97 29.57 3.89
C VAL A 17 8.69 30.38 4.04
N ASP A 18 8.34 30.78 5.27
CA ASP A 18 7.20 31.67 5.48
C ASP A 18 7.49 33.10 5.00
N GLY A 19 6.48 33.97 5.01
CA GLY A 19 6.64 35.38 4.62
C GLY A 19 7.61 36.20 5.50
N LEU A 20 8.13 35.61 6.59
CA LEU A 20 9.09 36.21 7.52
C LEU A 20 10.48 35.56 7.43
N GLY A 21 10.72 34.68 6.45
CA GLY A 21 12.03 34.07 6.25
C GLY A 21 12.33 32.87 7.15
N ARG A 22 11.33 32.32 7.86
CA ARG A 22 11.52 31.15 8.73
C ARG A 22 11.35 29.85 7.95
N LEU A 23 12.25 28.91 8.21
CA LEU A 23 12.15 27.55 7.69
C LEU A 23 11.00 26.82 8.40
N MET A 24 10.01 26.37 7.63
CA MET A 24 8.92 25.53 8.09
C MET A 24 9.06 24.13 7.54
N VAL A 25 8.94 23.14 8.42
CA VAL A 25 8.71 21.75 8.03
C VAL A 25 7.20 21.60 7.83
N VAL A 26 6.77 21.57 6.57
CA VAL A 26 5.38 21.26 6.24
C VAL A 26 5.27 19.75 6.13
N ALA A 27 4.58 19.12 7.09
CA ALA A 27 4.23 17.71 6.96
C ALA A 27 3.14 17.58 5.90
N ALA A 28 3.45 16.95 4.76
CA ALA A 28 2.42 16.54 3.82
C ALA A 28 1.46 15.55 4.53
N THR A 29 0.18 15.91 4.56
CA THR A 29 -0.89 15.02 5.03
C THR A 29 -1.16 13.98 3.94
N ALA A 30 -0.92 12.71 4.25
CA ALA A 30 -1.34 11.64 3.38
C ALA A 30 -2.85 11.42 3.53
N HIS A 31 -3.59 11.54 2.44
CA HIS A 31 -5.00 11.19 2.43
C HIS A 31 -5.14 9.69 2.16
N PRO A 32 -5.99 8.98 2.92
CA PRO A 32 -6.33 7.60 2.61
C PRO A 32 -6.84 7.45 1.18
N VAL A 33 -6.25 6.51 0.45
CA VAL A 33 -6.71 6.04 -0.85
C VAL A 33 -7.39 4.69 -0.66
N ASP A 34 -8.62 4.56 -1.15
CA ASP A 34 -9.35 3.29 -1.11
C ASP A 34 -8.74 2.30 -2.11
N ALA A 35 -8.54 1.07 -1.64
CA ALA A 35 -8.05 -0.06 -2.43
C ALA A 35 -8.94 -1.30 -2.23
N SER A 36 -10.16 -1.12 -1.71
CA SER A 36 -11.12 -2.19 -1.50
C SER A 36 -11.55 -2.86 -2.81
N GLY A 37 -11.93 -4.14 -2.76
CA GLY A 37 -12.29 -4.86 -3.97
C GLY A 37 -12.72 -6.31 -3.76
N THR A 38 -12.71 -7.06 -4.85
CA THR A 38 -12.97 -8.51 -4.86
C THR A 38 -11.90 -9.22 -5.68
N ILE A 39 -11.67 -10.50 -5.37
CA ILE A 39 -10.84 -11.38 -6.22
C ILE A 39 -11.54 -11.55 -7.57
N ALA A 40 -10.93 -11.05 -8.64
CA ALA A 40 -11.50 -11.08 -9.98
C ALA A 40 -11.46 -12.51 -10.57
N VAL A 41 -10.35 -13.23 -10.35
CA VAL A 41 -10.18 -14.61 -10.80
C VAL A 41 -9.63 -15.43 -9.64
N GLY A 42 -10.46 -16.33 -9.10
CA GLY A 42 -10.05 -17.26 -8.04
C GLY A 42 -8.85 -18.12 -8.48
N GLY A 43 -7.94 -18.38 -7.55
CA GLY A 43 -6.75 -19.18 -7.79
C GLY A 43 -5.63 -18.45 -8.55
N THR A 44 -5.80 -17.16 -8.84
CA THR A 44 -4.77 -16.32 -9.49
C THR A 44 -4.44 -15.11 -8.60
N PRO A 45 -3.15 -14.83 -8.33
CA PRO A 45 -2.78 -13.58 -7.67
C PRO A 45 -3.11 -12.36 -8.53
N GLN A 46 -3.59 -11.30 -7.89
CA GLN A 46 -3.85 -10.01 -8.53
C GLN A 46 -3.21 -8.88 -7.73
N ALA A 47 -2.97 -7.74 -8.40
CA ALA A 47 -2.49 -6.54 -7.72
C ALA A 47 -3.53 -6.05 -6.70
N LEU A 48 -3.09 -5.73 -5.48
CA LEU A 48 -3.90 -5.09 -4.44
C LEU A 48 -3.50 -3.61 -4.32
N LEU A 49 -2.20 -3.32 -4.21
CA LEU A 49 -1.66 -1.95 -4.26
C LEU A 49 -0.56 -1.86 -5.33
N PRO A 50 -0.53 -0.79 -6.14
CA PRO A 50 0.60 -0.52 -7.04
C PRO A 50 1.87 -0.20 -6.24
N ALA A 51 3.04 -0.18 -6.88
CA ALA A 51 4.24 0.35 -6.23
C ALA A 51 4.07 1.86 -5.95
N ASN A 52 4.38 2.29 -4.73
CA ASN A 52 4.22 3.67 -4.30
C ASN A 52 5.35 4.04 -3.30
N PRO A 53 6.43 4.69 -3.78
CA PRO A 53 7.54 5.13 -2.91
C PRO A 53 7.15 6.14 -1.83
N ALA A 54 5.96 6.75 -1.94
CA ALA A 54 5.44 7.69 -0.96
C ALA A 54 4.46 7.06 0.04
N ARG A 55 4.14 5.76 -0.09
CA ARG A 55 3.27 5.05 0.86
C ARG A 55 3.91 5.07 2.24
N ARG A 56 3.12 5.47 3.24
CA ARG A 56 3.45 5.51 4.67
C ARG A 56 2.79 4.37 5.43
N GLY A 57 1.69 3.83 4.94
CA GLY A 57 1.03 2.67 5.53
C GLY A 57 -0.06 2.08 4.64
N ALA A 58 -0.46 0.86 4.99
CA ALA A 58 -1.57 0.18 4.35
C ALA A 58 -2.16 -0.88 5.29
N TRP A 59 -3.44 -1.16 5.13
CA TRP A 59 -4.09 -2.32 5.74
C TRP A 59 -5.05 -3.00 4.78
N VAL A 60 -5.37 -4.25 5.10
CA VAL A 60 -6.35 -5.08 4.42
C VAL A 60 -7.19 -5.81 5.45
N GLN A 61 -8.49 -5.90 5.21
CA GLN A 61 -9.41 -6.76 5.95
C GLN A 61 -10.06 -7.77 5.01
N ASN A 62 -10.07 -9.03 5.41
CA ASN A 62 -10.78 -10.07 4.67
C ASN A 62 -12.28 -10.04 5.02
N LEU A 63 -13.12 -9.63 4.08
CA LEU A 63 -14.58 -9.60 4.21
C LEU A 63 -15.25 -10.81 3.56
N SER A 64 -14.47 -11.76 3.07
CA SER A 64 -14.95 -12.98 2.44
C SER A 64 -15.07 -14.12 3.44
N ALA A 65 -15.77 -15.19 3.04
CA ALA A 65 -15.87 -16.43 3.82
C ALA A 65 -14.67 -17.37 3.66
N GLY A 66 -13.74 -17.08 2.74
CA GLY A 66 -12.55 -17.89 2.49
C GLY A 66 -11.26 -17.17 2.89
N ASP A 67 -10.16 -17.90 3.00
CA ASP A 67 -8.87 -17.30 3.28
C ASP A 67 -8.40 -16.40 2.13
N LEU A 68 -7.74 -15.30 2.48
CA LEU A 68 -6.95 -14.49 1.57
C LEU A 68 -5.47 -14.62 1.91
N TRP A 69 -4.62 -14.33 0.94
CA TRP A 69 -3.17 -14.36 1.10
C TRP A 69 -2.58 -13.08 0.54
N LEU A 70 -1.72 -12.43 1.31
CA LEU A 70 -1.11 -11.13 1.00
C LEU A 70 0.40 -11.28 0.81
N SER A 71 0.97 -10.57 -0.16
CA SER A 71 2.42 -10.58 -0.37
C SER A 71 2.88 -9.23 -0.90
N ASP A 72 3.92 -8.67 -0.29
CA ASP A 72 4.63 -7.44 -0.67
C ASP A 72 6.03 -7.71 -1.25
N VAL A 73 6.46 -8.97 -1.29
CA VAL A 73 7.75 -9.41 -1.84
C VAL A 73 7.63 -10.14 -3.18
N GLY A 74 6.41 -10.25 -3.72
CA GLY A 74 6.13 -10.97 -4.95
C GLY A 74 4.65 -11.35 -5.08
N ALA A 75 4.33 -12.23 -6.02
CA ALA A 75 2.98 -12.72 -6.23
C ALA A 75 2.47 -13.53 -5.03
N ALA A 76 1.31 -13.17 -4.51
CA ALA A 76 0.66 -13.89 -3.42
C ALA A 76 0.26 -15.30 -3.86
N ALA A 77 0.32 -16.25 -2.93
CA ALA A 77 -0.10 -17.61 -3.15
C ALA A 77 -0.64 -18.18 -1.83
N ALA A 78 -1.36 -19.30 -1.89
CA ALA A 78 -1.73 -20.07 -0.69
C ALA A 78 -0.54 -20.82 -0.06
N ALA A 79 0.60 -20.15 0.06
CA ALA A 79 1.87 -20.68 0.50
C ALA A 79 2.81 -19.55 0.96
N PRO A 80 3.83 -19.85 1.77
CA PRO A 80 4.91 -18.90 2.05
C PRO A 80 5.57 -18.38 0.76
N PRO A 81 6.02 -17.12 0.72
CA PRO A 81 6.12 -16.19 1.84
C PRO A 81 4.85 -15.35 2.10
N ALA A 82 3.72 -15.65 1.46
CA ALA A 82 2.51 -14.86 1.62
C ALA A 82 1.92 -14.99 3.03
N LEU A 83 1.43 -13.87 3.57
CA LEU A 83 0.73 -13.80 4.84
C LEU A 83 -0.72 -14.26 4.67
N LYS A 84 -1.11 -15.28 5.43
CA LYS A 84 -2.50 -15.75 5.48
C LYS A 84 -3.37 -14.77 6.26
N LEU A 85 -4.46 -14.33 5.66
CA LEU A 85 -5.50 -13.51 6.27
C LEU A 85 -6.83 -14.28 6.30
N VAL A 86 -7.15 -14.87 7.45
CA VAL A 86 -8.38 -15.67 7.65
C VAL A 86 -9.65 -14.80 7.54
N PRO A 87 -10.84 -15.38 7.29
CA PRO A 87 -12.11 -14.64 7.26
C PRO A 87 -12.30 -13.70 8.46
N GLY A 88 -12.65 -12.45 8.20
CA GLY A 88 -12.87 -11.42 9.22
C GLY A 88 -11.60 -10.79 9.80
N ALA A 89 -10.41 -11.36 9.55
CA ALA A 89 -9.16 -10.83 10.06
C ALA A 89 -8.75 -9.54 9.35
N TYR A 90 -7.98 -8.74 10.09
CA TYR A 90 -7.37 -7.49 9.69
C TYR A 90 -5.85 -7.62 9.76
N TYR A 91 -5.15 -7.04 8.80
CA TYR A 91 -3.71 -6.89 8.84
C TYR A 91 -3.31 -5.49 8.39
N GLU A 92 -2.43 -4.87 9.16
CA GLU A 92 -1.78 -3.61 8.85
C GLU A 92 -0.28 -3.85 8.83
N TRP A 93 0.39 -3.38 7.78
CA TRP A 93 1.83 -3.55 7.70
C TRP A 93 2.52 -2.69 8.78
N PRO A 94 3.45 -3.24 9.55
CA PRO A 94 4.18 -2.48 10.57
C PRO A 94 5.28 -1.58 9.97
N TYR A 95 5.37 -1.52 8.64
CA TYR A 95 6.32 -0.72 7.88
C TYR A 95 5.67 -0.21 6.58
N PRO A 96 6.23 0.83 5.96
CA PRO A 96 5.75 1.30 4.67
C PRO A 96 6.04 0.28 3.57
N THR A 97 5.01 -0.24 2.91
CA THR A 97 5.13 -1.12 1.74
C THR A 97 5.31 -0.30 0.47
N ASP A 98 6.50 0.23 0.23
CA ASP A 98 6.79 1.06 -0.95
C ASP A 98 6.69 0.29 -2.29
N GLY A 99 6.88 -1.03 -2.25
CA GLY A 99 6.66 -1.95 -3.35
C GLY A 99 5.19 -2.21 -3.69
N ALA A 100 4.98 -2.97 -4.76
CA ALA A 100 3.65 -3.46 -5.12
C ALA A 100 3.22 -4.56 -4.14
N VAL A 101 1.94 -4.51 -3.74
CA VAL A 101 1.32 -5.54 -2.89
C VAL A 101 0.35 -6.33 -3.75
N SER A 102 0.37 -7.65 -3.62
CA SER A 102 -0.55 -8.55 -4.30
C SER A 102 -1.41 -9.33 -3.30
N VAL A 103 -2.56 -9.77 -3.79
CA VAL A 103 -3.53 -10.58 -3.06
C VAL A 103 -3.92 -11.81 -3.86
N PHE A 104 -4.09 -12.92 -3.16
CA PHE A 104 -4.60 -14.17 -3.70
C PHE A 104 -5.82 -14.60 -2.88
N GLY A 105 -6.85 -15.06 -3.57
CA GLY A 105 -7.95 -15.83 -2.98
C GLY A 105 -8.30 -17.00 -3.90
N ALA A 106 -8.75 -18.10 -3.31
CA ALA A 106 -9.09 -19.31 -4.05
C ALA A 106 -10.34 -19.15 -4.92
N THR A 107 -11.26 -18.25 -4.56
CA THR A 107 -12.58 -18.13 -5.17
C THR A 107 -12.82 -16.72 -5.73
N THR A 108 -13.33 -16.64 -6.96
CA THR A 108 -13.78 -15.38 -7.55
C THR A 108 -14.86 -14.75 -6.68
N GLY A 109 -14.78 -13.43 -6.48
CA GLY A 109 -15.74 -12.66 -5.69
C GLY A 109 -15.44 -12.60 -4.20
N GLN A 110 -14.34 -13.20 -3.71
CA GLN A 110 -13.92 -12.99 -2.32
C GLN A 110 -13.65 -11.50 -2.08
N ALA A 111 -14.46 -10.87 -1.23
CA ALA A 111 -14.39 -9.45 -0.93
C ALA A 111 -13.32 -9.11 0.12
N TYR A 112 -12.71 -7.94 -0.03
CA TYR A 112 -11.81 -7.36 0.96
C TYR A 112 -11.98 -5.84 1.00
N SER A 113 -11.70 -5.25 2.15
CA SER A 113 -11.49 -3.81 2.28
C SER A 113 -10.00 -3.52 2.42
N ALA A 114 -9.53 -2.44 1.83
CA ALA A 114 -8.14 -2.04 1.93
C ALA A 114 -7.98 -0.53 1.77
N ARG A 115 -6.95 0.04 2.38
CA ARG A 115 -6.60 1.45 2.22
C ARG A 115 -5.09 1.63 2.30
N GLU A 116 -4.55 2.58 1.55
CA GLU A 116 -3.17 3.06 1.69
C GLU A 116 -3.14 4.56 2.05
N TRP A 117 -2.04 5.01 2.64
CA TRP A 117 -1.71 6.42 2.87
C TRP A 117 -0.18 6.57 2.87
#